data_AF-A0A840QE83-F1
#
_entry.id   AF-A0A840QE83-F1
#
_cell.length_a   1.000
_cell.length_b   1.000
_cell.length_c   1.000
_cell.angle_alpha   90.00
_cell.angle_beta   90.00
_cell.angle_gamma   90.00
#
_symmetry.space_group_name_H-M   'P 1'
#
loop_
_entity.id
_entity.type
_entity.pdbx_description
1 polymer ?
#
loop_
_entity_poly.entity_id
_entity_poly.type
_entity_poly.pdbx_seq_one_letter_code
_entity_poly.pdbx_strand_id
1 'polypeptide(L)'
;MSDDVADRHADTPEPTTGSAELAPPPRRGSREERREDTLRALAAGEDARCAYCGEALPPLPPRGGRPTPYCPADPQRYGQWGAKTITCAMLDEHREIWVRTYGPDQPMTHLDVHTLDQRLTALSAVLDPVRHEVAALQSHTTGELATALEARDTAETARRQAVEAARAAEAAREEAIADAESARAEADTARAEKATAAEQASQAAAERDQANAERDQAQQEAEAARTDRQHALDRVSAAHERITELQSELASERAAALERLDQLRREEDQTRQTLRTTLTQECEQRLRDQSEEIAQQLRDTHTTADQRIAELTGQLTASTRSYAASLAPLHDELSALRGDLAAQTTAATAAHRQLGGLRDALAETLAATTGNDEIRERLLAILDHSTAQKTSPEGPERGRTPQAEPVGLQRNQPKTSGDARAQPCEPYASPYSAG
;
A
#
# COMPACT_ATOMS: atom_id res chain seq x y z
N MET A 1 -105.10 26.10 -5.50
CA MET A 1 -105.60 27.35 -6.11
C MET A 1 -106.69 26.93 -7.09
N SER A 2 -107.79 26.34 -6.60
CA SER A 2 -108.71 26.81 -5.55
C SER A 2 -109.57 27.94 -6.07
N ASP A 3 -110.83 27.60 -6.31
CA ASP A 3 -111.94 28.46 -6.67
C ASP A 3 -112.26 29.45 -5.55
N ASP A 4 -112.98 30.52 -5.89
CA ASP A 4 -114.08 30.97 -5.03
C ASP A 4 -115.14 31.73 -5.84
N VAL A 5 -116.41 31.61 -5.45
CA VAL A 5 -117.57 32.25 -6.10
C VAL A 5 -118.45 32.87 -5.01
N ALA A 6 -118.83 34.14 -5.18
CA ALA A 6 -119.67 34.84 -4.22
C ALA A 6 -120.93 35.43 -4.88
N ASP A 7 -122.06 35.23 -4.21
CA ASP A 7 -123.43 35.58 -4.62
C ASP A 7 -123.97 36.78 -3.80
N ARG A 8 -124.97 37.52 -4.34
CA ARG A 8 -126.01 38.24 -3.57
C ARG A 8 -127.08 38.95 -4.42
N HIS A 9 -128.30 38.43 -4.30
CA HIS A 9 -129.58 39.09 -4.01
C HIS A 9 -129.93 40.52 -4.52
N ALA A 10 -131.19 40.65 -4.95
CA ALA A 10 -131.90 41.91 -5.19
C ALA A 10 -132.81 42.29 -4.00
N ASP A 11 -133.32 43.53 -4.00
CA ASP A 11 -134.27 44.05 -3.00
C ASP A 11 -135.21 45.11 -3.65
N THR A 12 -136.48 45.17 -3.25
CA THR A 12 -137.52 46.00 -3.92
C THR A 12 -138.62 46.48 -2.95
N PRO A 13 -138.91 47.80 -2.86
CA PRO A 13 -140.05 48.34 -2.10
C PRO A 13 -141.23 48.85 -2.97
N GLU A 14 -142.37 49.10 -2.32
CA GLU A 14 -143.71 49.31 -2.91
C GLU A 14 -144.06 50.77 -3.32
N PRO A 15 -145.09 50.99 -4.17
CA PRO A 15 -145.49 52.32 -4.66
C PRO A 15 -146.55 53.04 -3.80
N THR A 16 -146.52 54.37 -3.79
CA THR A 16 -147.51 55.23 -3.12
C THR A 16 -148.53 55.83 -4.09
N THR A 17 -149.77 56.04 -3.64
CA THR A 17 -150.92 56.42 -4.48
C THR A 17 -151.16 57.93 -4.61
N GLY A 18 -151.59 58.36 -5.81
CA GLY A 18 -152.81 59.18 -5.93
C GLY A 18 -152.68 60.67 -6.27
N SER A 19 -152.71 60.97 -7.57
CA SER A 19 -153.28 62.22 -8.11
C SER A 19 -154.18 61.88 -9.30
N ALA A 20 -155.35 62.50 -9.41
CA ALA A 20 -156.34 62.22 -10.45
C ALA A 20 -156.70 63.50 -11.20
N GLU A 21 -156.14 63.70 -12.40
CA GLU A 21 -156.43 64.87 -13.24
C GLU A 21 -156.54 64.51 -14.73
N LEU A 22 -157.61 65.04 -15.35
CA LEU A 22 -157.82 65.29 -16.78
C LEU A 22 -157.24 64.27 -17.77
N ALA A 23 -158.06 63.28 -18.13
CA ALA A 23 -157.79 62.30 -19.18
C ALA A 23 -157.22 62.94 -20.46
N PRO A 24 -156.14 62.36 -21.06
CA PRO A 24 -155.50 62.93 -22.22
C PRO A 24 -156.40 62.88 -23.46
N PRO A 25 -156.29 63.85 -24.39
CA PRO A 25 -157.11 63.89 -25.60
C PRO A 25 -156.89 62.65 -26.49
N PRO A 26 -157.92 62.21 -27.24
CA PRO A 26 -157.87 60.98 -28.01
C PRO A 26 -156.81 61.05 -29.13
N ARG A 27 -155.82 60.14 -29.08
CA ARG A 27 -154.62 60.12 -29.94
C ARG A 27 -154.91 59.69 -31.39
N ARG A 28 -155.64 60.52 -32.13
CA ARG A 28 -155.93 60.38 -33.58
C ARG A 28 -154.94 61.21 -34.42
N GLY A 29 -154.92 60.99 -35.73
CA GLY A 29 -153.99 61.59 -36.68
C GLY A 29 -152.63 60.87 -36.78
N SER A 30 -151.85 61.16 -37.83
CA SER A 30 -150.50 60.60 -38.06
C SER A 30 -149.46 61.11 -37.04
N ARG A 31 -148.25 60.52 -37.03
CA ARG A 31 -147.16 61.02 -36.17
C ARG A 31 -146.83 62.49 -36.40
N GLU A 32 -146.79 62.93 -37.65
CA GLU A 32 -146.39 64.30 -37.95
C GLU A 32 -147.51 65.31 -37.64
N GLU A 33 -148.79 64.95 -37.84
CA GLU A 33 -149.94 65.74 -37.35
C GLU A 33 -149.87 65.96 -35.83
N ARG A 34 -149.69 64.89 -35.05
CA ARG A 34 -149.59 64.97 -33.58
C ARG A 34 -148.40 65.84 -33.13
N ARG A 35 -147.28 65.80 -33.88
CA ARG A 35 -146.10 66.65 -33.63
C ARG A 35 -146.36 68.10 -33.97
N GLU A 36 -146.92 68.40 -35.14
CA GLU A 36 -147.20 69.76 -35.59
C GLU A 36 -148.20 70.45 -34.67
N ASP A 37 -149.28 69.77 -34.28
CA ASP A 37 -150.26 70.32 -33.33
C ASP A 37 -149.62 70.62 -31.96
N THR A 38 -148.77 69.73 -31.47
CA THR A 38 -148.01 69.94 -30.22
C THR A 38 -147.03 71.12 -30.33
N LEU A 39 -146.32 71.23 -31.45
CA LEU A 39 -145.40 72.34 -31.72
C LEU A 39 -146.14 73.67 -31.90
N ARG A 40 -147.35 73.65 -32.46
CA ARG A 40 -148.22 74.82 -32.63
C ARG A 40 -148.70 75.34 -31.28
N ALA A 41 -149.15 74.47 -30.38
CA ALA A 41 -149.51 74.83 -29.00
C ALA A 41 -148.29 75.39 -28.23
N LEU A 42 -147.12 74.74 -28.32
CA LEU A 42 -145.87 75.23 -27.72
C LEU A 42 -145.46 76.62 -28.24
N ALA A 43 -145.69 76.90 -29.53
CA ALA A 43 -145.39 78.19 -30.15
C ALA A 43 -146.43 79.29 -29.83
N ALA A 44 -147.69 78.91 -29.58
CA ALA A 44 -148.75 79.82 -29.13
C ALA A 44 -148.63 80.20 -27.64
N GLY A 45 -147.88 79.43 -26.85
CA GLY A 45 -147.78 79.60 -25.39
C GLY A 45 -148.95 78.97 -24.62
N GLU A 46 -149.64 78.01 -25.24
CA GLU A 46 -150.76 77.25 -24.66
C GLU A 46 -150.26 76.00 -23.92
N ASP A 47 -151.15 75.33 -23.15
CA ASP A 47 -150.87 74.09 -22.40
C ASP A 47 -150.64 72.88 -23.32
N ALA A 48 -149.48 72.87 -23.99
CA ALA A 48 -149.08 71.83 -24.93
C ALA A 48 -148.89 70.47 -24.24
N ARG A 49 -149.24 69.39 -24.95
CA ARG A 49 -149.18 68.01 -24.45
C ARG A 49 -148.30 67.13 -25.34
N CYS A 50 -147.56 66.20 -24.76
CA CYS A 50 -146.67 65.29 -25.47
C CYS A 50 -147.41 64.50 -26.56
N ALA A 51 -146.92 64.57 -27.81
CA ALA A 51 -147.46 63.91 -29.00
C ALA A 51 -147.55 62.38 -28.90
N TYR A 52 -146.85 61.76 -27.94
CA TYR A 52 -146.93 60.33 -27.65
C TYR A 52 -147.85 59.97 -26.47
N CYS A 53 -147.58 60.49 -25.25
CA CYS A 53 -148.28 60.07 -24.03
C CYS A 53 -149.49 60.96 -23.66
N GLY A 54 -149.54 62.21 -24.12
CA GLY A 54 -150.64 63.16 -23.85
C GLY A 54 -150.56 63.93 -22.52
N GLU A 55 -149.45 63.83 -21.79
CA GLU A 55 -149.16 64.65 -20.60
C GLU A 55 -148.70 66.06 -20.97
N ALA A 56 -148.93 67.02 -20.07
CA ALA A 56 -148.46 68.40 -20.24
C ALA A 56 -146.93 68.47 -20.39
N LEU A 57 -146.47 69.31 -21.31
CA LEU A 57 -145.06 69.63 -21.49
C LEU A 57 -144.67 70.84 -20.63
N PRO A 58 -143.45 70.91 -20.09
CA PRO A 58 -142.99 72.09 -19.37
C PRO A 58 -142.93 73.30 -20.33
N PRO A 59 -143.29 74.52 -19.87
CA PRO A 59 -143.28 75.71 -20.71
C PRO A 59 -141.85 76.03 -21.19
N LEU A 60 -141.75 76.55 -22.42
CA LEU A 60 -140.47 76.81 -23.06
C LEU A 60 -139.65 77.85 -22.28
N PRO A 61 -138.37 77.58 -21.95
CA PRO A 61 -137.54 78.54 -21.25
C PRO A 61 -137.24 79.74 -22.17
N PRO A 62 -137.32 80.99 -21.68
CA PRO A 62 -137.18 82.20 -22.49
C PRO A 62 -135.77 82.43 -23.09
N ARG A 63 -134.83 81.51 -22.85
CA ARG A 63 -133.48 81.51 -23.43
C ARG A 63 -133.29 80.37 -24.45
N GLY A 64 -134.12 80.38 -25.50
CA GLY A 64 -133.73 79.86 -26.82
C GLY A 64 -133.53 78.34 -26.97
N GLY A 65 -134.31 77.51 -26.29
CA GLY A 65 -134.37 76.07 -26.61
C GLY A 65 -135.19 75.80 -27.89
N ARG A 66 -134.84 74.77 -28.67
CA ARG A 66 -135.75 74.25 -29.71
C ARG A 66 -136.94 73.55 -29.02
N PRO A 67 -138.20 73.86 -29.38
CA PRO A 67 -139.36 73.15 -28.85
C PRO A 67 -139.32 71.67 -29.24
N THR A 68 -139.57 70.78 -28.29
CA THR A 68 -139.67 69.33 -28.50
C THR A 68 -141.08 68.86 -28.21
N PRO A 69 -141.79 68.15 -29.13
CA PRO A 69 -143.18 67.74 -28.93
C PRO A 69 -143.33 66.50 -28.03
N TYR A 70 -142.33 66.22 -27.18
CA TYR A 70 -142.26 65.03 -26.35
C TYR A 70 -141.74 65.36 -24.95
N CYS A 71 -142.14 64.55 -23.96
CA CYS A 71 -141.57 64.58 -22.62
C CYS A 71 -140.03 64.40 -22.66
N PRO A 72 -139.30 64.94 -21.66
CA PRO A 72 -137.89 64.62 -21.47
C PRO A 72 -137.68 63.11 -21.27
N ALA A 73 -136.44 62.65 -21.50
CA ALA A 73 -136.08 61.25 -21.36
C ALA A 73 -136.07 60.81 -19.88
N ASP A 74 -137.02 59.95 -19.50
CA ASP A 74 -137.14 59.39 -18.16
C ASP A 74 -136.82 57.88 -18.18
N PRO A 75 -135.67 57.45 -17.61
CA PRO A 75 -135.31 56.04 -17.52
C PRO A 75 -136.20 55.21 -16.58
N GLN A 76 -136.83 55.83 -15.58
CA GLN A 76 -137.66 55.10 -14.61
C GLN A 76 -138.98 54.65 -15.22
N ARG A 77 -139.49 55.44 -16.18
CA ARG A 77 -140.79 55.20 -16.81
C ARG A 77 -140.82 54.15 -17.92
N TYR A 78 -139.76 54.06 -18.72
CA TYR A 78 -139.70 53.16 -19.88
C TYR A 78 -138.46 52.26 -19.93
N GLY A 79 -137.51 52.42 -19.00
CA GLY A 79 -136.28 51.63 -18.97
C GLY A 79 -135.25 52.03 -20.03
N GLN A 80 -134.29 51.13 -20.25
CA GLN A 80 -133.18 51.29 -21.19
C GLN A 80 -133.11 50.08 -22.13
N TRP A 81 -132.80 50.31 -23.40
CA TRP A 81 -132.49 49.26 -24.37
C TRP A 81 -130.99 49.31 -24.69
N GLY A 82 -130.23 48.41 -24.06
CA GLY A 82 -128.77 48.51 -24.03
C GLY A 82 -128.33 49.85 -23.44
N ALA A 83 -127.43 50.57 -24.12
CA ALA A 83 -126.91 51.86 -23.66
C ALA A 83 -127.80 53.08 -23.98
N LYS A 84 -129.11 52.90 -24.27
CA LYS A 84 -130.02 54.00 -24.63
C LYS A 84 -131.29 53.99 -23.78
N THR A 85 -131.60 55.11 -23.12
CA THR A 85 -132.90 55.36 -22.48
C THR A 85 -134.03 55.35 -23.51
N ILE A 86 -135.12 54.63 -23.24
CA ILE A 86 -136.29 54.60 -24.09
C ILE A 86 -137.08 55.90 -23.89
N THR A 87 -137.40 56.60 -24.98
CA THR A 87 -138.05 57.92 -24.94
C THR A 87 -139.41 57.93 -25.62
N CYS A 88 -140.30 58.85 -25.23
CA CYS A 88 -141.56 59.10 -25.92
C CYS A 88 -141.37 59.33 -27.45
N ALA A 89 -140.28 59.99 -27.85
CA ALA A 89 -139.97 60.24 -29.27
C ALA A 89 -139.67 58.95 -30.06
N MET A 90 -138.96 58.00 -29.44
CA MET A 90 -138.66 56.68 -30.00
C MET A 90 -139.90 55.78 -30.01
N LEU A 91 -140.65 55.73 -28.90
CA LEU A 91 -141.85 54.90 -28.81
C LEU A 91 -142.94 55.35 -29.80
N ASP A 92 -143.02 56.64 -30.09
CA ASP A 92 -143.89 57.18 -31.15
C ASP A 92 -143.40 56.82 -32.56
N GLU A 93 -142.08 56.69 -32.77
CA GLU A 93 -141.53 56.18 -34.04
C GLU A 93 -141.83 54.69 -34.22
N HIS A 94 -141.58 53.88 -33.20
CA HIS A 94 -141.90 52.45 -33.22
C HIS A 94 -143.41 52.21 -33.35
N ARG A 95 -144.26 53.05 -32.75
CA ARG A 95 -145.71 53.00 -32.97
C ARG A 95 -146.08 53.39 -34.40
N GLU A 96 -145.49 54.42 -34.99
CA GLU A 96 -145.77 54.80 -36.39
C GLU A 96 -145.31 53.72 -37.37
N ILE A 97 -144.15 53.09 -37.13
CA ILE A 97 -143.70 51.90 -37.88
C ILE A 97 -144.71 50.77 -37.72
N TRP A 98 -145.14 50.44 -36.50
CA TRP A 98 -146.13 49.40 -36.25
C TRP A 98 -147.45 49.65 -36.98
N VAL A 99 -148.01 50.85 -36.83
CA VAL A 99 -149.27 51.27 -37.50
C VAL A 99 -149.12 51.24 -39.03
N ARG A 100 -147.94 51.55 -39.57
CA ARG A 100 -147.68 51.53 -41.02
C ARG A 100 -147.41 50.12 -41.58
N THR A 101 -146.86 49.21 -40.78
CA THR A 101 -146.55 47.82 -41.18
C THR A 101 -147.73 46.87 -40.96
N TYR A 102 -148.51 47.06 -39.89
CA TYR A 102 -149.59 46.15 -39.49
C TYR A 102 -150.99 46.77 -39.56
N GLY A 103 -151.12 48.09 -39.51
CA GLY A 103 -152.38 48.82 -39.53
C GLY A 103 -152.75 49.46 -38.18
N PRO A 104 -153.67 50.44 -38.16
CA PRO A 104 -154.02 51.20 -36.95
C PRO A 104 -154.75 50.38 -35.88
N ASP A 105 -155.43 49.31 -36.28
CA ASP A 105 -156.30 48.51 -35.41
C ASP A 105 -155.61 47.23 -34.83
N GLN A 106 -154.33 47.02 -35.12
CA GLN A 106 -153.56 45.84 -34.67
C GLN A 106 -152.92 46.05 -33.28
N PRO A 107 -153.31 45.29 -32.24
CA PRO A 107 -152.75 45.43 -30.90
C PRO A 107 -151.29 44.94 -30.82
N MET A 108 -150.41 45.76 -30.25
CA MET A 108 -148.95 45.50 -30.15
C MET A 108 -148.53 44.30 -29.29
N THR A 109 -149.45 43.60 -28.63
CA THR A 109 -149.16 42.73 -27.48
C THR A 109 -149.37 41.23 -27.70
N HIS A 110 -149.70 40.78 -28.91
CA HIS A 110 -149.82 39.35 -29.25
C HIS A 110 -148.75 38.88 -30.23
N LEU A 111 -147.48 39.00 -29.83
CA LEU A 111 -146.44 38.12 -30.34
C LEU A 111 -146.51 36.80 -29.55
N ASP A 112 -146.86 35.68 -30.19
CA ASP A 112 -146.92 34.41 -29.47
C ASP A 112 -145.50 33.86 -29.23
N VAL A 113 -144.98 34.15 -28.04
CA VAL A 113 -143.69 33.67 -27.55
C VAL A 113 -143.64 32.14 -27.52
N HIS A 114 -144.76 31.46 -27.29
CA HIS A 114 -144.80 30.00 -27.24
C HIS A 114 -144.58 29.37 -28.63
N THR A 115 -145.16 29.93 -29.69
CA THR A 115 -144.84 29.53 -31.08
C THR A 115 -143.37 29.77 -31.44
N LEU A 116 -142.72 30.81 -30.90
CA LEU A 116 -141.28 31.03 -31.12
C LEU A 116 -140.43 29.98 -30.39
N ASP A 117 -140.76 29.72 -29.13
CA ASP A 117 -140.09 28.76 -28.24
C ASP A 117 -140.20 27.32 -28.75
N GLN A 118 -141.40 26.91 -29.21
CA GLN A 118 -141.60 25.63 -29.90
C GLN A 118 -140.73 25.49 -31.15
N ARG A 119 -140.56 26.55 -31.95
CA ARG A 119 -139.72 26.53 -33.17
C ARG A 119 -138.23 26.46 -32.83
N LEU A 120 -137.79 27.13 -31.78
CA LEU A 120 -136.40 27.04 -31.30
C LEU A 120 -136.10 25.65 -30.72
N THR A 121 -137.04 25.07 -29.97
CA THR A 121 -136.94 23.71 -29.44
C THR A 121 -136.94 22.65 -30.55
N ALA A 122 -137.75 22.82 -31.59
CA ALA A 122 -137.73 21.94 -32.77
C ALA A 122 -136.41 22.05 -33.53
N LEU A 123 -135.84 23.26 -33.67
CA LEU A 123 -134.53 23.46 -34.29
C LEU A 123 -133.38 22.90 -33.43
N SER A 124 -133.41 23.03 -32.11
CA SER A 124 -132.40 22.40 -31.25
C SER A 124 -132.48 20.88 -31.35
N ALA A 125 -133.67 20.28 -31.27
CA ALA A 125 -133.83 18.82 -31.37
C ALA A 125 -133.32 18.24 -32.71
N VAL A 126 -133.36 19.00 -33.81
CA VAL A 126 -132.78 18.61 -35.11
C VAL A 126 -131.25 18.83 -35.17
N LEU A 127 -130.71 19.80 -34.43
CA LEU A 127 -129.29 20.11 -34.39
C LEU A 127 -128.51 19.38 -33.29
N ASP A 128 -129.17 18.88 -32.25
CA ASP A 128 -128.54 18.17 -31.13
C ASP A 128 -127.84 16.86 -31.54
N PRO A 129 -128.33 16.06 -32.50
CA PRO A 129 -127.55 14.97 -33.09
C PRO A 129 -126.24 15.48 -33.75
N VAL A 130 -126.30 16.58 -34.50
CA VAL A 130 -125.11 17.18 -35.15
C VAL A 130 -124.12 17.71 -34.10
N ARG A 131 -124.61 18.29 -33.00
CA ARG A 131 -123.79 18.69 -31.85
C ARG A 131 -123.13 17.49 -31.18
N HIS A 132 -123.85 16.36 -31.06
CA HIS A 132 -123.31 15.13 -30.50
C HIS A 132 -122.20 14.53 -31.38
N GLU A 133 -122.40 14.47 -32.69
CA GLU A 133 -121.37 14.02 -33.65
C GLU A 133 -120.15 14.95 -33.65
N VAL A 134 -120.35 16.27 -33.61
CA VAL A 134 -119.24 17.23 -33.49
C VAL A 134 -118.48 17.06 -32.17
N ALA A 135 -119.17 16.85 -31.05
CA ALA A 135 -118.53 16.58 -29.75
C ALA A 135 -117.79 15.23 -29.74
N ALA A 136 -118.34 14.20 -30.38
CA ALA A 136 -117.70 12.90 -30.53
C ALA A 136 -116.43 12.99 -31.40
N LEU A 137 -116.50 13.69 -32.54
CA LEU A 137 -115.34 13.96 -33.39
C LEU A 137 -114.27 14.80 -32.67
N GLN A 138 -114.66 15.79 -31.88
CA GLN A 138 -113.74 16.56 -31.04
C GLN A 138 -113.09 15.68 -29.96
N SER A 139 -113.86 14.83 -29.28
CA SER A 139 -113.32 13.89 -28.28
C SER A 139 -112.41 12.83 -28.90
N HIS A 140 -112.72 12.36 -30.11
CA HIS A 140 -111.91 11.38 -30.83
C HIS A 140 -110.60 11.99 -31.32
N THR A 141 -110.64 13.16 -31.98
CA THR A 141 -109.43 13.84 -32.49
C THR A 141 -108.53 14.38 -31.38
N THR A 142 -109.09 14.84 -30.25
CA THR A 142 -108.28 15.18 -29.07
C THR A 142 -107.68 13.94 -28.39
N GLY A 143 -108.41 12.83 -28.35
CA GLY A 143 -107.90 11.53 -27.91
C GLY A 143 -106.73 11.03 -28.77
N GLU A 144 -106.88 10.99 -30.09
CA GLU A 144 -105.80 10.60 -31.01
C GLU A 144 -104.60 11.54 -30.93
N LEU A 145 -104.82 12.86 -30.82
CA LEU A 145 -103.75 13.83 -30.65
C LEU A 145 -102.99 13.61 -29.32
N ALA A 146 -103.69 13.33 -28.22
CA ALA A 146 -103.06 13.01 -26.95
C ALA A 146 -102.23 11.71 -27.06
N THR A 147 -102.81 10.64 -27.61
CA THR A 147 -102.09 9.36 -27.83
C THR A 147 -100.87 9.52 -28.73
N ALA A 148 -100.96 10.35 -29.78
CA ALA A 148 -99.84 10.63 -30.68
C ALA A 148 -98.73 11.46 -30.01
N LEU A 149 -99.09 12.40 -29.13
CA LEU A 149 -98.11 13.16 -28.33
C LEU A 149 -97.42 12.27 -27.28
N GLU A 150 -98.17 11.43 -26.57
CA GLU A 150 -97.60 10.45 -25.62
C GLU A 150 -96.67 9.45 -26.33
N ALA A 151 -97.04 8.97 -27.53
CA ALA A 151 -96.20 8.12 -28.35
C ALA A 151 -94.92 8.84 -28.83
N ARG A 152 -95.01 10.11 -29.24
CA ARG A 152 -93.85 10.94 -29.58
C ARG A 152 -92.93 11.10 -28.38
N ASP A 153 -93.46 11.49 -27.22
CA ASP A 153 -92.65 11.81 -26.04
C ASP A 153 -91.99 10.54 -25.45
N THR A 154 -92.66 9.39 -25.57
CA THR A 154 -92.08 8.07 -25.32
C THR A 154 -90.92 7.78 -26.28
N ALA A 155 -91.11 7.98 -27.58
CA ALA A 155 -90.07 7.76 -28.60
C ALA A 155 -88.88 8.73 -28.45
N GLU A 156 -89.11 9.99 -28.09
CA GLU A 156 -88.06 10.97 -27.81
C GLU A 156 -87.31 10.66 -26.51
N THR A 157 -87.96 10.04 -25.53
CA THR A 157 -87.32 9.55 -24.30
C THR A 157 -86.45 8.33 -24.60
N ALA A 158 -86.98 7.34 -25.32
CA ALA A 158 -86.22 6.16 -25.77
C ALA A 158 -85.01 6.57 -26.65
N ARG A 159 -85.17 7.56 -27.54
CA ARG A 159 -84.07 8.10 -28.36
C ARG A 159 -82.98 8.75 -27.50
N ARG A 160 -83.34 9.50 -26.45
CA ARG A 160 -82.36 10.11 -25.52
C ARG A 160 -81.59 9.02 -24.77
N GLN A 161 -82.30 8.05 -24.19
CA GLN A 161 -81.69 6.91 -23.51
C GLN A 161 -80.75 6.10 -24.43
N ALA A 162 -81.12 5.89 -25.69
CA ALA A 162 -80.26 5.20 -26.66
C ALA A 162 -78.97 6.00 -27.00
N VAL A 163 -79.05 7.34 -27.10
CA VAL A 163 -77.88 8.21 -27.31
C VAL A 163 -76.99 8.26 -26.07
N GLU A 164 -77.58 8.29 -24.87
CA GLU A 164 -76.85 8.24 -23.60
C GLU A 164 -76.13 6.90 -23.41
N ALA A 165 -76.80 5.78 -23.70
CA ALA A 165 -76.21 4.45 -23.67
C ALA A 165 -75.09 4.27 -24.73
N ALA A 166 -75.26 4.81 -25.93
CA ALA A 166 -74.22 4.79 -26.96
C ALA A 166 -72.96 5.56 -26.52
N ARG A 167 -73.13 6.75 -25.94
CA ARG A 167 -72.01 7.54 -25.38
C ARG A 167 -71.31 6.84 -24.22
N ALA A 168 -72.06 6.18 -23.34
CA ALA A 168 -71.50 5.40 -22.24
C ALA A 168 -70.67 4.20 -22.75
N ALA A 169 -71.15 3.52 -23.80
CA ALA A 169 -70.42 2.42 -24.44
C ALA A 169 -69.18 2.89 -25.22
N GLU A 170 -69.22 4.08 -25.81
CA GLU A 170 -68.07 4.71 -26.47
C GLU A 170 -67.00 5.12 -25.45
N ALA A 171 -67.37 5.80 -24.37
CA ALA A 171 -66.46 6.17 -23.28
C ALA A 171 -65.81 4.93 -22.60
N ALA A 172 -66.59 3.90 -22.29
CA ALA A 172 -66.07 2.65 -21.72
C ALA A 172 -65.13 1.90 -22.68
N ARG A 173 -65.29 2.08 -24.00
CA ARG A 173 -64.36 1.56 -25.01
C ARG A 173 -63.07 2.37 -25.09
N GLU A 174 -63.14 3.70 -24.94
CA GLU A 174 -61.94 4.56 -24.87
C GLU A 174 -61.13 4.28 -23.60
N GLU A 175 -61.80 4.14 -22.45
CA GLU A 175 -61.20 3.73 -21.17
C GLU A 175 -60.49 2.37 -21.28
N ALA A 176 -61.17 1.35 -21.83
CA ALA A 176 -60.58 0.02 -22.03
C ALA A 176 -59.44 -0.01 -23.07
N ILE A 177 -59.34 0.99 -23.97
CA ILE A 177 -58.18 1.15 -24.87
C ILE A 177 -57.02 1.80 -24.11
N ALA A 178 -57.27 2.85 -23.32
CA ALA A 178 -56.25 3.51 -22.50
C ALA A 178 -55.62 2.55 -21.48
N ASP A 179 -56.43 1.75 -20.77
CA ASP A 179 -55.96 0.70 -19.86
C ASP A 179 -55.06 -0.32 -20.59
N ALA A 180 -55.48 -0.75 -21.80
CA ALA A 180 -54.73 -1.71 -22.60
C ALA A 180 -53.42 -1.13 -23.17
N GLU A 181 -53.32 0.19 -23.34
CA GLU A 181 -52.08 0.88 -23.71
C GLU A 181 -51.16 1.08 -22.50
N SER A 182 -51.69 1.46 -21.33
CA SER A 182 -50.91 1.55 -20.08
C SER A 182 -50.31 0.19 -19.70
N ALA A 183 -51.12 -0.87 -19.71
CA ALA A 183 -50.65 -2.23 -19.40
C ALA A 183 -49.58 -2.75 -20.38
N ARG A 184 -49.55 -2.25 -21.63
CA ARG A 184 -48.46 -2.53 -22.58
C ARG A 184 -47.19 -1.77 -22.21
N ALA A 185 -47.30 -0.47 -21.92
CA ALA A 185 -46.17 0.36 -21.52
C ALA A 185 -45.49 -0.15 -20.23
N GLU A 186 -46.28 -0.56 -19.23
CA GLU A 186 -45.81 -1.21 -18.01
C GLU A 186 -45.10 -2.54 -18.33
N ALA A 187 -45.68 -3.38 -19.19
CA ALA A 187 -45.07 -4.65 -19.59
C ALA A 187 -43.76 -4.48 -20.38
N ASP A 188 -43.64 -3.44 -21.20
CA ASP A 188 -42.41 -3.10 -21.92
C ASP A 188 -41.34 -2.49 -20.99
N THR A 189 -41.74 -1.67 -20.02
CA THR A 189 -40.84 -1.18 -18.96
C THR A 189 -40.28 -2.34 -18.14
N ALA A 190 -41.14 -3.25 -17.68
CA ALA A 190 -40.71 -4.44 -16.93
C ALA A 190 -39.82 -5.40 -17.75
N ARG A 191 -39.98 -5.44 -19.09
CA ARG A 191 -39.06 -6.17 -19.99
C ARG A 191 -37.70 -5.48 -20.05
N ALA A 192 -37.66 -4.16 -20.18
CA ALA A 192 -36.43 -3.38 -20.23
C ALA A 192 -35.65 -3.48 -18.90
N GLU A 193 -36.32 -3.28 -17.76
CA GLU A 193 -35.72 -3.45 -16.43
C GLU A 193 -35.13 -4.85 -16.23
N LYS A 194 -35.87 -5.90 -16.65
CA LYS A 194 -35.39 -7.29 -16.59
C LYS A 194 -34.18 -7.53 -17.51
N ALA A 195 -34.12 -6.90 -18.68
CA ALA A 195 -32.95 -6.99 -19.57
C ALA A 195 -31.72 -6.32 -18.92
N THR A 196 -31.86 -5.09 -18.43
CA THR A 196 -30.79 -4.38 -17.73
C THR A 196 -30.31 -5.14 -16.49
N ALA A 197 -31.22 -5.73 -15.70
CA ALA A 197 -30.85 -6.56 -14.55
C ALA A 197 -30.09 -7.84 -14.95
N ALA A 198 -30.43 -8.44 -16.10
CA ALA A 198 -29.71 -9.61 -16.63
C ALA A 198 -28.31 -9.23 -17.16
N GLU A 199 -28.17 -8.08 -17.81
CA GLU A 199 -26.88 -7.53 -18.25
C GLU A 199 -25.98 -7.22 -17.05
N GLN A 200 -26.50 -6.55 -16.01
CA GLN A 200 -25.78 -6.29 -14.77
C GLN A 200 -25.35 -7.59 -14.05
N ALA A 201 -26.22 -8.60 -13.99
CA ALA A 201 -25.89 -9.90 -13.41
C ALA A 201 -24.81 -10.65 -14.23
N SER A 202 -24.83 -10.52 -15.56
CA SER A 202 -23.80 -11.07 -16.46
C SER A 202 -22.45 -10.38 -16.25
N GLN A 203 -22.44 -9.04 -16.17
CA GLN A 203 -21.23 -8.26 -15.90
C GLN A 203 -20.64 -8.61 -14.51
N ALA A 204 -21.46 -8.63 -13.46
CA ALA A 204 -21.01 -8.98 -12.11
C ALA A 204 -20.48 -10.43 -12.02
N ALA A 205 -20.99 -11.36 -12.84
CA ALA A 205 -20.43 -12.71 -12.96
C ALA A 205 -19.06 -12.68 -13.64
N ALA A 206 -18.90 -11.94 -14.75
CA ALA A 206 -17.63 -11.81 -15.45
C ALA A 206 -16.55 -11.12 -14.59
N GLU A 207 -16.88 -10.06 -13.87
CA GLU A 207 -15.98 -9.36 -12.94
C GLU A 207 -15.54 -10.28 -11.78
N ARG A 208 -16.46 -11.07 -11.21
CA ARG A 208 -16.14 -12.08 -10.18
C ARG A 208 -15.22 -13.16 -10.74
N ASP A 209 -15.45 -13.62 -11.96
CA ASP A 209 -14.69 -14.72 -12.54
C ASP A 209 -13.28 -14.26 -12.99
N GLN A 210 -13.13 -13.00 -13.42
CA GLN A 210 -11.84 -12.33 -13.56
C GLN A 210 -11.11 -12.22 -12.21
N ALA A 211 -11.78 -11.74 -11.15
CA ALA A 211 -11.16 -11.58 -9.83
C ALA A 211 -10.72 -12.93 -9.21
N ASN A 212 -11.42 -14.03 -9.54
CA ASN A 212 -10.96 -15.38 -9.20
C ASN A 212 -9.68 -15.75 -9.97
N ALA A 213 -9.63 -15.51 -11.28
CA ALA A 213 -8.46 -15.81 -12.11
C ALA A 213 -7.21 -15.01 -11.66
N GLU A 214 -7.38 -13.71 -11.33
CA GLU A 214 -6.31 -12.86 -10.79
C GLU A 214 -5.78 -13.37 -9.44
N ARG A 215 -6.68 -13.79 -8.54
CA ARG A 215 -6.29 -14.42 -7.26
C ARG A 215 -5.53 -15.73 -7.49
N ASP A 216 -6.01 -16.57 -8.39
CA ASP A 216 -5.43 -17.89 -8.63
C ASP A 216 -4.07 -17.80 -9.35
N GLN A 217 -3.86 -16.77 -10.18
CA GLN A 217 -2.53 -16.39 -10.69
C GLN A 217 -1.62 -15.91 -9.54
N ALA A 218 -2.09 -14.99 -8.69
CA ALA A 218 -1.30 -14.48 -7.57
C ALA A 218 -0.90 -15.58 -6.56
N GLN A 219 -1.73 -16.62 -6.41
CA GLN A 219 -1.37 -17.81 -5.64
C GLN A 219 -0.25 -18.63 -6.32
N GLN A 220 -0.33 -18.85 -7.63
CA GLN A 220 0.72 -19.55 -8.40
C GLN A 220 2.06 -18.81 -8.32
N GLU A 221 2.05 -17.49 -8.45
CA GLU A 221 3.25 -16.65 -8.30
C GLU A 221 3.83 -16.73 -6.88
N ALA A 222 2.98 -16.75 -5.85
CA ALA A 222 3.41 -16.93 -4.46
C ALA A 222 3.96 -18.35 -4.17
N GLU A 223 3.44 -19.39 -4.82
CA GLU A 223 3.93 -20.77 -4.71
C GLU A 223 5.26 -20.97 -5.46
N ALA A 224 5.42 -20.35 -6.64
CA ALA A 224 6.69 -20.27 -7.35
C ALA A 224 7.75 -19.55 -6.49
N ALA A 225 7.45 -18.37 -5.96
CA ALA A 225 8.37 -17.61 -5.11
C ALA A 225 8.77 -18.35 -3.81
N ARG A 226 7.88 -19.17 -3.25
CA ARG A 226 8.19 -20.07 -2.12
C ARG A 226 9.16 -21.19 -2.55
N THR A 227 8.95 -21.77 -3.73
CA THR A 227 9.77 -22.85 -4.29
C THR A 227 11.17 -22.35 -4.64
N ASP A 228 11.28 -21.19 -5.30
CA ASP A 228 12.56 -20.53 -5.58
C ASP A 228 13.31 -20.15 -4.29
N ARG A 229 12.59 -19.67 -3.27
CA ARG A 229 13.18 -19.42 -1.94
C ARG A 229 13.71 -20.69 -1.29
N GLN A 230 12.99 -21.82 -1.39
CA GLN A 230 13.48 -23.09 -0.87
C GLN A 230 14.75 -23.52 -1.61
N HIS A 231 14.74 -23.50 -2.95
CA HIS A 231 15.93 -23.81 -3.76
C HIS A 231 17.12 -22.87 -3.52
N ALA A 232 16.86 -21.60 -3.19
CA ALA A 232 17.93 -20.69 -2.77
C ALA A 232 18.52 -21.09 -1.41
N LEU A 233 17.70 -21.51 -0.44
CA LEU A 233 18.15 -22.03 0.85
C LEU A 233 18.92 -23.36 0.69
N ASP A 234 18.41 -24.28 -0.14
CA ASP A 234 19.06 -25.57 -0.44
C ASP A 234 20.46 -25.37 -1.05
N ARG A 235 20.60 -24.40 -1.97
CA ARG A 235 21.91 -24.03 -2.55
C ARG A 235 22.85 -23.42 -1.51
N VAL A 236 22.32 -22.62 -0.58
CA VAL A 236 23.11 -22.02 0.50
C VAL A 236 23.55 -23.08 1.51
N SER A 237 22.72 -24.07 1.88
CA SER A 237 23.15 -25.16 2.77
C SER A 237 24.21 -26.03 2.09
N ALA A 238 24.01 -26.45 0.84
CA ALA A 238 25.00 -27.21 0.08
C ALA A 238 26.34 -26.45 -0.08
N ALA A 239 26.30 -25.12 -0.20
CA ALA A 239 27.51 -24.29 -0.20
C ALA A 239 28.22 -24.26 1.17
N HIS A 240 27.48 -24.22 2.29
CA HIS A 240 28.06 -24.30 3.63
C HIS A 240 28.64 -25.69 3.93
N GLU A 241 27.97 -26.75 3.50
CA GLU A 241 28.49 -28.12 3.55
C GLU A 241 29.80 -28.21 2.77
N ARG A 242 29.83 -27.72 1.52
CA ARG A 242 31.04 -27.72 0.67
C ARG A 242 32.19 -26.89 1.26
N ILE A 243 31.89 -25.76 1.90
CA ILE A 243 32.89 -24.97 2.64
C ILE A 243 33.43 -25.75 3.85
N THR A 244 32.56 -26.49 4.55
CA THR A 244 32.95 -27.31 5.72
C THR A 244 33.83 -28.51 5.30
N GLU A 245 33.48 -29.17 4.19
CA GLU A 245 34.31 -30.20 3.54
C GLU A 245 35.71 -29.65 3.24
N LEU A 246 35.80 -28.55 2.47
CA LEU A 246 37.07 -27.92 2.08
C LEU A 246 37.89 -27.43 3.29
N GLN A 247 37.24 -26.96 4.35
CA GLN A 247 37.93 -26.60 5.61
C GLN A 247 38.50 -27.83 6.32
N SER A 248 37.79 -28.97 6.31
CA SER A 248 38.28 -30.23 6.88
C SER A 248 39.42 -30.84 6.06
N GLU A 249 39.34 -30.79 4.72
CA GLU A 249 40.41 -31.19 3.81
C GLU A 249 41.66 -30.34 4.07
N LEU A 250 41.54 -29.01 4.03
CA LEU A 250 42.64 -28.07 4.29
C LEU A 250 43.25 -28.23 5.70
N ALA A 251 42.43 -28.56 6.71
CA ALA A 251 42.94 -28.87 8.05
C ALA A 251 43.76 -30.17 8.07
N SER A 252 43.30 -31.21 7.36
CA SER A 252 44.02 -32.48 7.23
C SER A 252 45.33 -32.35 6.44
N GLU A 253 45.34 -31.55 5.35
CA GLU A 253 46.56 -31.24 4.59
C GLU A 253 47.58 -30.47 5.44
N ARG A 254 47.11 -29.49 6.23
CA ARG A 254 47.97 -28.74 7.17
C ARG A 254 48.55 -29.64 8.25
N ALA A 255 47.76 -30.56 8.81
CA ALA A 255 48.26 -31.55 9.76
C ALA A 255 49.35 -32.44 9.13
N ALA A 256 49.06 -33.04 7.97
CA ALA A 256 50.02 -33.89 7.26
C ALA A 256 51.28 -33.12 6.80
N ALA A 257 51.17 -31.84 6.47
CA ALA A 257 52.32 -30.99 6.14
C ALA A 257 53.19 -30.68 7.37
N LEU A 258 52.58 -30.43 8.54
CA LEU A 258 53.30 -30.24 9.79
C LEU A 258 53.99 -31.55 10.25
N GLU A 259 53.32 -32.70 10.13
CA GLU A 259 53.90 -34.01 10.43
C GLU A 259 55.12 -34.31 9.56
N ARG A 260 55.05 -34.04 8.24
CA ARG A 260 56.21 -34.15 7.33
C ARG A 260 57.34 -33.21 7.73
N LEU A 261 57.03 -31.97 8.14
CA LEU A 261 58.02 -30.98 8.53
C LEU A 261 58.72 -31.36 9.84
N ASP A 262 57.99 -31.86 10.84
CA ASP A 262 58.56 -32.37 12.08
C ASP A 262 59.32 -33.69 11.88
N GLN A 263 58.92 -34.53 10.93
CA GLN A 263 59.71 -35.70 10.52
C GLN A 263 61.04 -35.27 9.89
N LEU A 264 61.04 -34.32 8.95
CA LEU A 264 62.26 -33.78 8.34
C LEU A 264 63.17 -33.09 9.38
N ARG A 265 62.62 -32.43 10.40
CA ARG A 265 63.40 -31.90 11.54
C ARG A 265 64.10 -33.02 12.33
N ARG A 266 63.39 -34.13 12.61
CA ARG A 266 63.98 -35.29 13.32
C ARG A 266 65.09 -35.92 12.48
N GLU A 267 64.90 -36.03 11.18
CA GLU A 267 65.91 -36.56 10.24
C GLU A 267 67.12 -35.61 10.13
N GLU A 268 66.90 -34.29 10.13
CA GLU A 268 67.99 -33.30 10.19
C GLU A 268 68.77 -33.40 11.51
N ASP A 269 68.09 -33.46 12.66
CA ASP A 269 68.79 -33.59 13.96
C ASP A 269 69.45 -34.95 14.14
N GLN A 270 68.90 -36.04 13.61
CA GLN A 270 69.55 -37.36 13.58
C GLN A 270 70.80 -37.36 12.69
N THR A 271 70.74 -36.77 11.49
CA THR A 271 71.91 -36.67 10.60
C THR A 271 72.97 -35.73 11.17
N ARG A 272 72.59 -34.60 11.79
CA ARG A 272 73.49 -33.72 12.54
C ARG A 272 74.14 -34.41 13.75
N GLN A 273 73.39 -35.21 14.51
CA GLN A 273 73.93 -35.99 15.63
C GLN A 273 74.91 -37.05 15.12
N THR A 274 74.54 -37.79 14.07
CA THR A 274 75.39 -38.80 13.42
C THR A 274 76.69 -38.18 12.93
N LEU A 275 76.63 -37.10 12.16
CA LEU A 275 77.79 -36.39 11.64
C LEU A 275 78.66 -35.80 12.76
N ARG A 276 78.07 -35.30 13.86
CA ARG A 276 78.83 -34.92 15.06
C ARG A 276 79.56 -36.13 15.66
N THR A 277 78.89 -37.27 15.85
CA THR A 277 79.54 -38.47 16.41
C THR A 277 80.64 -39.00 15.50
N THR A 278 80.46 -39.02 14.17
CA THR A 278 81.50 -39.43 13.22
C THR A 278 82.70 -38.48 13.26
N LEU A 279 82.47 -37.16 13.25
CA LEU A 279 83.57 -36.19 13.33
C LEU A 279 84.29 -36.24 14.68
N THR A 280 83.57 -36.47 15.80
CA THR A 280 84.20 -36.69 17.10
C THR A 280 85.03 -37.97 17.11
N GLN A 281 84.53 -39.07 16.55
CA GLN A 281 85.26 -40.33 16.42
C GLN A 281 86.50 -40.19 15.51
N GLU A 282 86.41 -39.47 14.40
CA GLU A 282 87.55 -39.15 13.54
C GLU A 282 88.59 -38.28 14.25
N CYS A 283 88.16 -37.25 15.00
CA CYS A 283 89.06 -36.43 15.79
C CYS A 283 89.73 -37.22 16.92
N GLU A 284 88.98 -38.05 17.66
CA GLU A 284 89.54 -38.95 18.66
C GLU A 284 90.53 -39.94 18.04
N GLN A 285 90.21 -40.51 16.87
CA GLN A 285 91.10 -41.46 16.22
C GLN A 285 92.38 -40.79 15.75
N ARG A 286 92.31 -39.63 15.09
CA ARG A 286 93.50 -38.86 14.69
C ARG A 286 94.36 -38.46 15.90
N LEU A 287 93.73 -38.16 17.05
CA LEU A 287 94.46 -37.88 18.30
C LEU A 287 95.11 -39.14 18.89
N ARG A 288 94.47 -40.32 18.79
CA ARG A 288 95.09 -41.62 19.14
C ARG A 288 96.27 -41.89 18.22
N ASP A 289 96.07 -41.86 16.90
CA ASP A 289 97.09 -42.08 15.88
C ASP A 289 98.31 -41.16 16.11
N GLN A 290 98.08 -39.86 16.34
CA GLN A 290 99.14 -38.90 16.69
C GLN A 290 99.82 -39.21 18.03
N SER A 291 99.08 -39.65 19.05
CA SER A 291 99.67 -40.02 20.34
C SER A 291 100.51 -41.30 20.25
N GLU A 292 100.11 -42.25 19.40
CA GLU A 292 100.86 -43.47 19.10
C GLU A 292 102.10 -43.18 18.24
N GLU A 293 101.99 -42.27 17.26
CA GLU A 293 103.13 -41.79 16.48
C GLU A 293 104.15 -41.07 17.37
N ILE A 294 103.72 -40.14 18.23
CA ILE A 294 104.60 -39.45 19.18
C ILE A 294 105.21 -40.43 20.19
N ALA A 295 104.44 -41.40 20.70
CA ALA A 295 104.96 -42.45 21.57
C ALA A 295 105.99 -43.34 20.85
N GLN A 296 105.80 -43.60 19.55
CA GLN A 296 106.76 -44.33 18.74
C GLN A 296 108.03 -43.52 18.48
N GLN A 297 107.92 -42.24 18.08
CA GLN A 297 109.05 -41.33 17.94
C GLN A 297 109.84 -41.19 19.26
N LEU A 298 109.16 -41.18 20.41
CA LEU A 298 109.80 -41.23 21.73
C LEU A 298 110.55 -42.55 21.99
N ARG A 299 109.96 -43.71 21.64
CA ARG A 299 110.67 -45.02 21.74
C ARG A 299 111.88 -45.09 20.80
N ASP A 300 111.77 -44.56 19.59
CA ASP A 300 112.85 -44.60 18.60
C ASP A 300 113.98 -43.62 18.94
N THR A 301 113.66 -42.44 19.48
CA THR A 301 114.67 -41.50 20.01
C THR A 301 115.31 -42.00 21.29
N HIS A 302 114.56 -42.62 22.21
CA HIS A 302 115.14 -43.29 23.40
C HIS A 302 116.07 -44.44 23.01
N THR A 303 115.64 -45.37 22.16
CA THR A 303 116.51 -46.49 21.73
C THR A 303 117.72 -46.01 20.93
N THR A 304 117.61 -44.95 20.13
CA THR A 304 118.76 -44.30 19.48
C THR A 304 119.71 -43.68 20.51
N ALA A 305 119.19 -43.03 21.55
CA ALA A 305 119.99 -42.47 22.63
C ALA A 305 120.69 -43.56 23.46
N ASP A 306 119.99 -44.65 23.78
CA ASP A 306 120.55 -45.81 24.51
C ASP A 306 121.62 -46.53 23.68
N GLN A 307 121.41 -46.70 22.37
CA GLN A 307 122.44 -47.17 21.44
C GLN A 307 123.66 -46.25 21.43
N ARG A 308 123.45 -44.92 21.42
CA ARG A 308 124.53 -43.93 21.45
C ARG A 308 125.28 -43.93 22.80
N ILE A 309 124.58 -44.14 23.91
CA ILE A 309 125.17 -44.32 25.24
C ILE A 309 125.98 -45.61 25.31
N ALA A 310 125.46 -46.72 24.76
CA ALA A 310 126.18 -47.99 24.67
C ALA A 310 127.42 -47.88 23.77
N GLU A 311 127.32 -47.20 22.62
CA GLU A 311 128.44 -46.90 21.73
C GLU A 311 129.52 -46.07 22.43
N LEU A 312 129.14 -44.95 23.06
CA LEU A 312 130.07 -44.09 23.80
C LEU A 312 130.69 -44.79 25.01
N THR A 313 129.94 -45.66 25.70
CA THR A 313 130.46 -46.49 26.79
C THR A 313 131.41 -47.58 26.27
N GLY A 314 131.13 -48.14 25.09
CA GLY A 314 132.04 -49.03 24.37
C GLY A 314 133.34 -48.32 23.96
N GLN A 315 133.25 -47.11 23.41
CA GLN A 315 134.39 -46.26 23.08
C GLN A 315 135.19 -45.87 24.34
N LEU A 316 134.53 -45.56 25.46
CA LEU A 316 135.18 -45.23 26.74
C LEU A 316 135.88 -46.44 27.36
N THR A 317 135.28 -47.63 27.30
CA THR A 317 135.89 -48.87 27.79
C THR A 317 136.95 -49.44 26.84
N ALA A 318 136.95 -49.03 25.57
CA ALA A 318 138.04 -49.29 24.63
C ALA A 318 139.20 -48.29 24.84
N SER A 319 138.92 -47.00 25.03
CA SER A 319 139.94 -45.97 25.25
C SER A 319 140.64 -46.14 26.60
N THR A 320 139.92 -46.50 27.67
CA THR A 320 140.56 -46.86 28.97
C THR A 320 141.39 -48.13 28.90
N ARG A 321 141.00 -49.14 28.10
CA ARG A 321 141.85 -50.32 27.82
C ARG A 321 143.10 -49.95 27.02
N SER A 322 142.96 -49.11 25.99
CA SER A 322 144.09 -48.59 25.20
C SER A 322 145.05 -47.76 26.06
N TYR A 323 144.50 -46.89 26.91
CA TYR A 323 145.26 -46.09 27.87
C TYR A 323 146.00 -46.96 28.88
N ALA A 324 145.34 -47.96 29.49
CA ALA A 324 145.98 -48.93 30.38
C ALA A 324 147.08 -49.74 29.67
N ALA A 325 146.85 -50.16 28.42
CA ALA A 325 147.86 -50.84 27.60
C ALA A 325 149.06 -49.94 27.25
N SER A 326 148.86 -48.63 27.11
CA SER A 326 149.96 -47.65 26.95
C SER A 326 150.68 -47.32 28.27
N LEU A 327 150.03 -47.53 29.42
CA LEU A 327 150.60 -47.30 30.75
C LEU A 327 151.41 -48.48 31.29
N ALA A 328 151.16 -49.69 30.78
CA ALA A 328 151.92 -50.90 31.11
C ALA A 328 153.42 -50.78 30.76
N PRO A 329 153.85 -50.48 29.50
CA PRO A 329 155.27 -50.34 29.18
C PRO A 329 155.93 -49.19 29.95
N LEU A 330 155.20 -48.10 30.26
CA LEU A 330 155.71 -47.02 31.10
C LEU A 330 155.93 -47.46 32.56
N HIS A 331 155.18 -48.44 33.07
CA HIS A 331 155.45 -49.06 34.38
C HIS A 331 156.62 -50.04 34.33
N ASP A 332 156.76 -50.80 33.23
CA ASP A 332 157.90 -51.67 33.00
C ASP A 332 159.20 -50.85 32.92
N GLU A 333 159.22 -49.75 32.16
CA GLU A 333 160.32 -48.78 32.11
C GLU A 333 160.62 -48.15 33.48
N LEU A 334 159.60 -47.73 34.25
CA LEU A 334 159.79 -47.21 35.61
C LEU A 334 160.34 -48.26 36.59
N SER A 335 160.03 -49.54 36.39
CA SER A 335 160.55 -50.63 37.20
C SER A 335 161.98 -51.01 36.82
N ALA A 336 162.32 -50.99 35.52
CA ALA A 336 163.67 -51.16 35.02
C ALA A 336 164.61 -50.05 35.52
N LEU A 337 164.21 -48.78 35.38
CA LEU A 337 164.97 -47.62 35.88
C LEU A 337 165.18 -47.67 37.41
N ARG A 338 164.22 -48.22 38.17
CA ARG A 338 164.39 -48.46 39.61
C ARG A 338 165.37 -49.60 39.90
N GLY A 339 165.40 -50.65 39.07
CA GLY A 339 166.39 -51.73 39.12
C GLY A 339 167.80 -51.23 38.87
N ASP A 340 168.01 -50.44 37.81
CA ASP A 340 169.30 -49.85 37.46
C ASP A 340 169.80 -48.90 38.55
N LEU A 341 168.93 -48.07 39.13
CA LEU A 341 169.28 -47.17 40.22
C LEU A 341 169.60 -47.94 41.53
N ALA A 342 168.96 -49.08 41.79
CA ALA A 342 169.32 -49.99 42.88
C ALA A 342 170.68 -50.68 42.66
N ALA A 343 171.02 -51.04 41.40
CA ALA A 343 172.33 -51.57 41.05
C ALA A 343 173.44 -50.52 41.19
N GLN A 344 173.21 -49.28 40.74
CA GLN A 344 174.17 -48.19 40.89
C GLN A 344 174.40 -47.80 42.36
N THR A 345 173.35 -47.81 43.20
CA THR A 345 173.49 -47.50 44.64
C THR A 345 174.15 -48.63 45.43
N THR A 346 173.99 -49.90 45.06
CA THR A 346 174.78 -51.00 45.65
C THR A 346 176.25 -50.94 45.22
N ALA A 347 176.56 -50.58 43.98
CA ALA A 347 177.93 -50.31 43.54
C ALA A 347 178.57 -49.13 44.31
N ALA A 348 177.86 -48.01 44.45
CA ALA A 348 178.35 -46.83 45.16
C ALA A 348 178.60 -47.09 46.66
N THR A 349 177.74 -47.87 47.32
CA THR A 349 177.89 -48.24 48.75
C THR A 349 178.90 -49.36 48.99
N ALA A 350 179.35 -50.08 47.95
CA ALA A 350 180.53 -50.93 48.01
C ALA A 350 181.81 -50.08 47.95
N ALA A 351 181.90 -49.15 47.00
CA ALA A 351 183.03 -48.23 46.86
C ALA A 351 183.24 -47.34 48.11
N HIS A 352 182.15 -46.82 48.69
CA HIS A 352 182.24 -46.05 49.95
C HIS A 352 182.77 -46.87 51.14
N ARG A 353 182.46 -48.19 51.21
CA ARG A 353 183.01 -49.06 52.26
C ARG A 353 184.51 -49.31 52.09
N GLN A 354 184.99 -49.44 50.85
CA GLN A 354 186.43 -49.56 50.58
C GLN A 354 187.17 -48.26 50.94
N LEU A 355 186.60 -47.09 50.63
CA LEU A 355 187.16 -45.81 51.05
C LEU A 355 187.14 -45.62 52.58
N GLY A 356 186.08 -46.06 53.27
CA GLY A 356 186.01 -46.06 54.73
C GLY A 356 187.15 -46.87 55.37
N GLY A 357 187.26 -48.15 55.02
CA GLY A 357 188.29 -49.03 55.60
C GLY A 357 189.74 -48.57 55.34
N LEU A 358 190.02 -47.89 54.22
CA LEU A 358 191.32 -47.27 53.96
C LEU A 358 191.56 -46.01 54.81
N ARG A 359 190.51 -45.25 55.12
CA ARG A 359 190.55 -44.02 55.93
C ARG A 359 190.73 -44.35 57.41
N ASP A 360 190.06 -45.38 57.89
CA ASP A 360 190.17 -45.87 59.28
C ASP A 360 191.56 -46.47 59.55
N ALA A 361 192.09 -47.29 58.63
CA ALA A 361 193.45 -47.85 58.75
C ALA A 361 194.55 -46.77 58.73
N LEU A 362 194.34 -45.65 58.01
CA LEU A 362 195.23 -44.48 58.06
C LEU A 362 195.11 -43.71 59.37
N ALA A 363 193.91 -43.57 59.94
CA ALA A 363 193.71 -42.94 61.24
C ALA A 363 194.35 -43.76 62.38
N GLU A 364 194.21 -45.09 62.34
CA GLU A 364 194.77 -46.00 63.36
C GLU A 364 196.31 -46.04 63.32
N THR A 365 196.92 -46.02 62.13
CA THR A 365 198.39 -45.94 61.99
C THR A 365 198.96 -44.57 62.40
N LEU A 366 198.22 -43.47 62.19
CA LEU A 366 198.57 -42.14 62.71
C LEU A 366 198.40 -42.02 64.24
N ALA A 367 197.48 -42.77 64.85
CA ALA A 367 197.31 -42.80 66.29
C ALA A 367 198.47 -43.53 67.01
N ALA A 368 199.07 -44.54 66.36
CA ALA A 368 200.10 -45.39 66.95
C ALA A 368 201.52 -44.80 66.97
N THR A 369 201.80 -43.70 66.26
CA THR A 369 203.15 -43.16 66.08
C THR A 369 203.40 -41.85 66.85
N THR A 370 203.69 -41.98 68.15
CA THR A 370 204.09 -40.84 69.01
C THR A 370 205.49 -40.34 68.67
N GLY A 371 205.62 -39.26 67.87
CA GLY A 371 206.95 -38.74 67.54
C GLY A 371 207.12 -37.48 66.67
N ASN A 372 206.08 -36.75 66.27
CA ASN A 372 206.18 -35.36 65.74
C ASN A 372 204.78 -34.77 65.49
N ASP A 373 204.47 -33.60 66.05
CA ASP A 373 203.11 -33.04 65.99
C ASP A 373 202.79 -32.25 64.71
N GLU A 374 203.78 -31.63 64.05
CA GLU A 374 203.57 -30.78 62.86
C GLU A 374 202.93 -31.49 61.65
N ILE A 375 203.03 -32.83 61.58
CA ILE A 375 202.45 -33.62 60.49
C ILE A 375 200.95 -33.88 60.74
N ARG A 376 200.50 -33.86 62.01
CA ARG A 376 199.19 -34.34 62.44
C ARG A 376 198.04 -33.42 62.01
N GLU A 377 198.19 -32.11 62.20
CA GLU A 377 197.16 -31.11 61.83
C GLU A 377 196.95 -31.05 60.30
N ARG A 378 198.01 -31.26 59.53
CA ARG A 378 198.04 -31.04 58.08
C ARG A 378 197.21 -32.04 57.27
N LEU A 379 196.80 -33.16 57.88
CA LEU A 379 195.99 -34.20 57.26
C LEU A 379 194.48 -34.08 57.56
N LEU A 380 194.09 -33.43 58.67
CA LEU A 380 192.68 -33.24 59.02
C LEU A 380 191.98 -32.27 58.06
N ALA A 381 192.67 -31.21 57.63
CA ALA A 381 192.12 -30.14 56.80
C ALA A 381 191.63 -30.57 55.39
N ILE A 382 191.97 -31.78 54.93
CA ILE A 382 191.65 -32.29 53.58
C ILE A 382 190.29 -33.03 53.56
N LEU A 383 189.71 -33.33 54.72
CA LEU A 383 188.68 -34.38 54.85
C LEU A 383 187.21 -33.90 54.72
N ASP A 384 186.97 -32.58 54.68
CA ASP A 384 185.71 -31.95 55.14
C ASP A 384 184.84 -31.30 54.04
N HIS A 385 185.05 -31.61 52.75
CA HIS A 385 184.55 -30.78 51.63
C HIS A 385 183.55 -31.43 50.65
N SER A 386 182.71 -32.41 51.08
CA SER A 386 181.99 -33.28 50.11
C SER A 386 180.52 -33.69 50.40
N THR A 387 179.58 -32.76 50.68
CA THR A 387 178.12 -33.08 50.70
C THR A 387 177.17 -31.88 50.40
N ALA A 388 176.39 -31.89 49.30
CA ALA A 388 175.23 -30.98 49.06
C ALA A 388 174.30 -31.33 47.85
N GLN A 389 172.97 -31.04 47.96
CA GLN A 389 171.95 -30.75 46.89
C GLN A 389 171.46 -31.86 45.89
N LYS A 390 170.29 -31.81 45.18
CA LYS A 390 168.91 -31.29 45.51
C LYS A 390 167.70 -31.98 44.76
N THR A 391 166.66 -31.28 44.23
CA THR A 391 165.24 -31.78 44.08
C THR A 391 164.32 -31.10 43.01
N SER A 392 163.13 -31.72 42.69
CA SER A 392 161.83 -31.14 42.17
C SER A 392 161.62 -30.93 40.62
N PRO A 393 160.45 -30.44 40.03
CA PRO A 393 158.97 -30.75 40.14
C PRO A 393 158.05 -30.59 38.85
N GLU A 394 156.69 -30.70 38.98
CA GLU A 394 155.52 -29.97 38.33
C GLU A 394 154.99 -30.09 36.83
N GLY A 395 153.67 -29.80 36.57
CA GLY A 395 153.02 -29.57 35.22
C GLY A 395 151.43 -29.70 35.05
N PRO A 396 150.64 -28.75 34.42
CA PRO A 396 149.13 -28.74 34.32
C PRO A 396 148.43 -28.23 32.98
N GLU A 397 147.07 -27.98 32.93
CA GLU A 397 146.27 -26.89 32.18
C GLU A 397 144.80 -27.18 31.61
N ARG A 398 144.11 -26.20 30.92
CA ARG A 398 142.60 -26.06 30.68
C ARG A 398 142.09 -25.31 29.39
N GLY A 399 140.76 -25.35 29.07
CA GLY A 399 139.94 -24.38 28.24
C GLY A 399 138.54 -24.91 27.75
N ARG A 400 137.53 -24.20 27.15
CA ARG A 400 137.05 -22.77 27.10
C ARG A 400 135.54 -22.62 26.63
N THR A 401 135.06 -21.53 25.99
CA THR A 401 133.63 -21.06 25.72
C THR A 401 133.50 -20.18 24.42
N PRO A 402 132.41 -19.43 23.97
CA PRO A 402 131.04 -19.05 24.49
C PRO A 402 129.82 -18.81 23.47
N GLN A 403 128.68 -18.20 23.93
CA GLN A 403 127.57 -17.44 23.22
C GLN A 403 126.51 -18.20 22.32
N ALA A 404 125.35 -17.67 21.82
CA ALA A 404 124.74 -16.31 21.58
C ALA A 404 123.14 -16.22 21.63
N GLU A 405 122.48 -15.16 21.10
CA GLU A 405 121.01 -14.77 21.20
C GLU A 405 120.55 -13.79 20.03
N PRO A 406 119.38 -13.04 19.90
CA PRO A 406 118.03 -12.95 20.56
C PRO A 406 116.71 -12.61 19.70
N VAL A 407 115.49 -12.74 20.31
CA VAL A 407 114.19 -11.92 20.27
C VAL A 407 113.33 -11.55 18.99
N GLY A 408 111.97 -11.58 19.14
CA GLY A 408 110.95 -10.88 18.27
C GLY A 408 109.45 -10.96 18.72
N LEU A 409 108.56 -9.98 18.40
CA LEU A 409 107.17 -9.82 18.94
C LEU A 409 106.17 -9.14 17.94
N GLN A 410 104.86 -9.49 17.94
CA GLN A 410 103.72 -8.53 17.78
C GLN A 410 102.28 -9.11 17.95
N ARG A 411 101.26 -8.22 18.07
CA ARG A 411 99.80 -8.46 18.16
C ARG A 411 99.07 -7.78 16.98
N ASN A 412 97.85 -8.21 16.62
CA ASN A 412 96.66 -7.33 16.47
C ASN A 412 95.32 -8.03 16.11
N GLN A 413 94.22 -7.44 16.57
CA GLN A 413 92.84 -7.46 16.03
C GLN A 413 92.43 -5.98 15.80
N PRO A 414 91.18 -5.55 15.49
CA PRO A 414 89.95 -6.25 15.09
C PRO A 414 89.27 -5.61 13.84
N LYS A 415 88.07 -6.09 13.45
CA LYS A 415 86.86 -5.24 13.27
C LYS A 415 85.58 -6.01 12.89
N THR A 416 84.44 -5.37 13.11
CA THR A 416 83.07 -5.85 12.85
C THR A 416 82.36 -4.97 11.81
N SER A 417 81.59 -5.60 10.92
CA SER A 417 80.63 -4.97 9.99
C SER A 417 79.67 -6.05 9.47
N GLY A 418 78.37 -5.82 9.24
CA GLY A 418 77.64 -4.55 9.30
C GLY A 418 76.77 -4.38 8.04
N ASP A 419 75.60 -5.02 8.06
CA ASP A 419 74.44 -4.97 7.14
C ASP A 419 74.55 -4.28 5.77
N ALA A 420 74.34 -5.05 4.69
CA ALA A 420 73.87 -4.54 3.39
C ALA A 420 73.28 -5.64 2.47
N ARG A 421 71.96 -5.89 2.55
CA ARG A 421 71.09 -6.50 1.52
C ARG A 421 69.64 -6.14 1.88
N ALA A 422 68.65 -6.01 1.00
CA ALA A 422 68.50 -5.73 -0.43
C ALA A 422 66.98 -5.90 -0.69
N GLN A 423 66.43 -5.16 -1.65
CA GLN A 423 65.03 -5.18 -2.14
C GLN A 423 64.54 -6.58 -2.63
N PRO A 424 63.23 -6.84 -2.93
CA PRO A 424 62.25 -5.89 -3.52
C PRO A 424 60.73 -6.10 -3.19
N CYS A 425 59.87 -5.43 -3.97
CA CYS A 425 58.45 -5.73 -4.28
C CYS A 425 57.36 -5.47 -3.20
N GLU A 426 56.11 -5.12 -3.53
CA GLU A 426 55.51 -4.46 -4.72
C GLU A 426 54.11 -3.84 -4.33
N PRO A 427 53.28 -3.24 -5.22
CA PRO A 427 52.16 -2.39 -4.78
C PRO A 427 50.88 -3.15 -4.39
N TYR A 428 50.00 -2.47 -3.64
CA TYR A 428 48.60 -2.88 -3.48
C TYR A 428 47.67 -1.81 -4.07
N ALA A 429 46.86 -2.22 -5.03
CA ALA A 429 45.78 -1.41 -5.60
C ALA A 429 44.43 -1.71 -4.91
N SER A 430 43.44 -0.84 -5.15
CA SER A 430 42.06 -0.97 -4.69
C SER A 430 41.36 -2.23 -5.25
N PRO A 431 40.28 -2.68 -4.60
CA PRO A 431 39.02 -2.69 -5.34
C PRO A 431 37.85 -1.97 -4.65
N TYR A 432 36.87 -1.61 -5.47
CA TYR A 432 35.52 -1.14 -5.11
C TYR A 432 34.68 -2.23 -4.41
N SER A 433 33.82 -1.81 -3.48
CA SER A 433 32.41 -2.24 -3.33
C SER A 433 31.78 -1.30 -2.28
N ALA A 434 30.76 -0.48 -2.52
CA ALA A 434 29.49 -0.65 -3.26
C ALA A 434 28.52 -1.62 -2.56
N GLY A 435 27.37 -1.10 -2.13
CA GLY A 435 26.40 -1.70 -1.23
C GLY A 435 25.60 -0.61 -0.52
#